data_AF-A0A427B830-F1
#
_entry.id   AF-A0A427B830-F1
#
_cell.length_a   1.000
_cell.length_b   1.000
_cell.length_c   1.000
_cell.angle_alpha   90.00
_cell.angle_beta   90.00
_cell.angle_gamma   90.00
#
_symmetry.space_group_name_H-M   'P 1'
#
loop_
_entity.id
_entity.type
_entity.pdbx_description
1 polymer ?
#
loop_
_entity_poly.entity_id
_entity_poly.type
_entity_poly.pdbx_seq_one_letter_code
_entity_poly.pdbx_strand_id
1 'polypeptide(L)'
;MAAAGLYRRKLPSPPAIEFASPEGKVSHLEFPSIPFFLLSDPAVAEARLFAEAYQSGTMEGFFKLISHFQTQSEPAYCGLATLAMVLNALAIDPGRKWKGLLFIFIFIPLFSFVTMFIFYLLGPWRWYDESMLDCCEPLEKIKVEGITFGTVACLAQCAGAEVKAFRTNQSTIDDFRAHVIKCTSSEDCHLIVSYHRKPFNQVYS
;
A
#
# COMPACT_ATOMS: atom_id res chain seq x y z
N MET A 1 -4.17 -2.83 36.44
CA MET A 1 -2.92 -2.74 35.66
C MET A 1 -3.08 -3.60 34.41
N ALA A 2 -3.25 -2.98 33.24
CA ALA A 2 -3.43 -3.70 31.99
C ALA A 2 -2.06 -4.18 31.48
N ALA A 3 -1.91 -5.50 31.33
CA ALA A 3 -0.70 -6.09 30.75
C ALA A 3 -0.67 -5.82 29.25
N ALA A 4 0.42 -5.21 28.77
CA ALA A 4 0.69 -5.03 27.35
C ALA A 4 0.91 -6.40 26.70
N GLY A 5 -0.12 -6.95 26.06
CA GLY A 5 -0.01 -8.13 25.21
C GLY A 5 0.63 -7.77 23.88
N LEU A 6 1.97 -7.69 23.83
CA LEU A 6 2.72 -7.62 22.57
C LEU A 6 2.80 -9.03 21.97
N TYR A 7 1.89 -9.33 21.05
CA TYR A 7 1.94 -10.56 20.26
C TYR A 7 3.11 -10.48 19.26
N ARG A 8 4.32 -10.84 19.71
CA ARG A 8 5.52 -10.91 18.85
C ARG A 8 5.68 -12.34 18.31
N ARG A 9 4.86 -12.74 17.35
CA ARG A 9 5.17 -13.93 16.54
C ARG A 9 6.16 -13.54 15.45
N LYS A 10 7.28 -14.27 15.37
CA LYS A 10 8.16 -14.26 14.21
C LYS A 10 7.39 -14.93 13.08
N LEU A 11 6.72 -14.14 12.25
CA LEU A 11 6.07 -14.67 11.04
C LEU A 11 7.18 -15.16 10.10
N PRO A 12 7.01 -16.29 9.40
CA PRO A 12 7.88 -16.63 8.30
C PRO A 12 7.67 -15.57 7.22
N SER A 13 8.54 -14.56 7.18
CA SER A 13 8.58 -13.67 6.03
C SER A 13 9.02 -14.52 4.83
N PRO A 14 8.34 -14.41 3.67
CA PRO A 14 8.94 -14.89 2.42
C PRO A 14 10.33 -14.23 2.31
N PRO A 15 11.32 -14.87 1.65
CA PRO A 15 12.68 -14.32 1.60
C PRO A 15 12.60 -12.85 1.16
N ALA A 16 12.82 -11.95 2.12
CA ALA A 16 13.00 -10.55 1.82
C ALA A 16 14.20 -10.50 0.87
N ILE A 17 14.14 -9.65 -0.15
CA ILE A 17 15.33 -9.36 -0.96
C ILE A 17 16.44 -9.03 0.04
N GLU A 18 17.46 -9.87 0.14
CA GLU A 18 18.69 -9.48 0.84
C GLU A 18 19.13 -8.18 0.18
N PHE A 19 19.13 -7.10 0.95
CA PHE A 19 19.36 -5.75 0.46
C PHE A 19 20.62 -5.73 -0.43
N ALA A 20 20.43 -5.37 -1.71
CA ALA A 20 21.47 -5.42 -2.73
C ALA A 20 22.48 -4.25 -2.67
N SER A 21 22.41 -3.41 -1.64
CA SER A 21 23.32 -2.27 -1.48
C SER A 21 24.25 -2.52 -0.28
N PRO A 22 25.57 -2.67 -0.51
CA PRO A 22 26.54 -2.67 0.59
C PRO A 22 26.59 -1.31 1.31
N GLU A 23 26.13 -0.21 0.70
CA GLU A 23 26.08 1.12 1.33
C GLU A 23 25.04 1.22 2.45
N GLY A 24 23.93 0.47 2.38
CA GLY A 24 22.93 0.38 3.46
C GLY A 24 23.43 -0.30 4.74
N LYS A 25 24.65 -0.86 4.72
CA LYS A 25 25.31 -1.44 5.91
C LYS A 25 26.27 -0.46 6.60
N VAL A 26 26.58 0.69 5.97
CA VAL A 26 27.64 1.58 6.44
C VAL A 26 27.19 3.04 6.39
N SER A 27 26.27 3.42 7.28
CA SER A 27 26.09 4.80 7.71
C SER A 27 26.47 4.90 9.19
N HIS A 28 27.66 5.44 9.46
CA HIS A 28 28.11 5.79 10.80
C HIS A 28 27.25 6.95 11.33
N LEU A 29 26.12 6.64 11.95
CA LEU A 29 25.40 7.56 12.84
C LEU A 29 25.19 6.84 14.17
N GLU A 30 25.79 7.39 15.22
CA GLU A 30 25.81 6.86 16.57
C GLU A 30 24.40 6.96 17.20
N PHE A 31 23.58 5.92 17.00
CA PHE A 31 22.49 5.59 17.91
C PHE A 31 23.03 4.76 19.09
N PRO A 32 22.46 4.88 20.30
CA PRO A 32 23.06 4.32 21.51
C PRO A 32 23.25 2.81 21.39
N SER A 33 24.52 2.40 21.44
CA SER A 33 25.11 1.05 21.51
C SER A 33 24.12 -0.13 21.39
N ILE A 34 23.61 -0.39 20.18
CA ILE A 34 23.03 -1.69 19.84
C ILE A 34 24.19 -2.67 19.61
N PRO A 35 24.25 -3.82 20.32
CA PRO A 35 25.27 -4.83 20.10
C PRO A 35 25.36 -5.28 18.64
N PHE A 36 26.57 -5.41 18.08
CA PHE A 36 26.84 -5.78 16.68
C PHE A 36 26.07 -7.04 16.21
N PHE A 37 25.85 -8.00 17.10
CA PHE A 37 25.08 -9.21 16.78
C PHE A 37 23.60 -8.93 16.44
N LEU A 38 23.00 -7.89 17.02
CA LEU A 38 21.64 -7.45 16.68
C LEU A 38 21.59 -6.67 15.37
N LEU A 39 22.69 -6.10 14.88
CA LEU A 39 22.73 -5.51 13.53
C LEU A 39 22.55 -6.56 12.42
N SER A 40 22.91 -7.81 12.69
CA SER A 40 22.67 -8.95 11.79
C SER A 40 21.24 -9.53 11.88
N ASP A 41 20.40 -9.06 12.82
CA ASP A 41 18.99 -9.44 12.86
C ASP A 41 18.23 -8.64 11.77
N PRO A 42 17.58 -9.31 10.80
CA PRO A 42 16.86 -8.63 9.73
C PRO A 42 15.78 -7.68 10.24
N ALA A 43 15.14 -7.98 11.37
CA ALA A 43 14.12 -7.10 11.95
C ALA A 43 14.71 -5.81 12.54
N VAL A 44 15.95 -5.86 13.05
CA VAL A 44 16.65 -4.68 13.59
C VAL A 44 17.19 -3.83 12.44
N ALA A 45 17.70 -4.46 11.37
CA ALA A 45 18.13 -3.76 10.16
C ALA A 45 16.97 -3.02 9.48
N GLU A 46 15.80 -3.67 9.35
CA GLU A 46 14.59 -3.04 8.80
C GLU A 46 14.11 -1.86 9.65
N ALA A 47 14.07 -2.00 10.98
CA ALA A 47 13.68 -0.92 11.88
C ALA A 47 14.62 0.29 11.79
N ARG A 48 15.92 0.05 11.62
CA ARG A 48 16.92 1.11 11.45
C ARG A 48 16.76 1.83 10.12
N LEU A 49 16.61 1.11 9.01
CA LEU A 49 16.40 1.71 7.69
C LEU A 49 15.12 2.56 7.67
N PHE A 50 14.04 2.06 8.30
CA PHE A 50 12.81 2.82 8.45
C PHE A 50 13.06 4.12 9.26
N ALA A 51 13.79 4.04 10.37
CA ALA A 51 14.11 5.22 11.18
C ALA A 51 14.97 6.25 10.42
N GLU A 52 15.97 5.80 9.66
CA GLU A 52 16.82 6.65 8.83
C GLU A 52 16.03 7.31 7.69
N ALA A 53 15.18 6.56 7.00
CA ALA A 53 14.33 7.07 5.93
C ALA A 53 13.26 8.05 6.46
N TYR A 54 12.72 7.80 7.67
CA TYR A 54 11.81 8.72 8.34
C TYR A 54 12.50 10.02 8.74
N GLN A 55 13.70 9.95 9.33
CA GLN A 55 14.48 11.13 9.73
C GLN A 55 14.97 11.96 8.53
N SER A 56 15.21 11.34 7.39
CA SER A 56 15.60 12.02 6.16
C SER A 56 14.43 12.62 5.37
N GLY A 57 13.19 12.45 5.84
CA GLY A 57 11.99 13.00 5.18
C GLY A 57 11.62 12.31 3.87
N THR A 58 12.19 11.14 3.58
CA THR A 58 11.92 10.39 2.34
C THR A 58 10.79 9.36 2.51
N MET A 59 9.94 9.53 3.52
CA MET A 59 8.84 8.59 3.85
C MET A 59 7.47 9.26 3.98
N GLU A 60 7.32 10.51 3.56
CA GLU A 60 6.04 11.23 3.65
C GLU A 60 4.89 10.45 2.99
N GLY A 61 5.14 9.89 1.80
CA GLY A 61 4.14 9.10 1.07
C GLY A 61 3.76 7.77 1.75
N PHE A 62 4.60 7.23 2.65
CA PHE A 62 4.35 5.95 3.31
C PHE A 62 3.10 5.99 4.19
N PHE A 63 2.88 7.08 4.93
CA PHE A 63 1.79 7.16 5.90
C PHE A 63 0.40 7.19 5.26
N LYS A 64 0.26 7.81 4.09
CA LYS A 64 -0.99 7.73 3.30
C LYS A 64 -1.19 6.36 2.65
N LEU A 65 -0.13 5.74 2.16
CA LEU A 65 -0.24 4.42 1.53
C LEU A 65 -0.58 3.32 2.54
N ILE A 66 0.01 3.35 3.73
CA ILE A 66 -0.22 2.31 4.75
C ILE A 66 -1.65 2.34 5.29
N SER A 67 -2.31 3.51 5.38
CA SER A 67 -3.72 3.61 5.79
C SER A 67 -4.70 2.99 4.79
N HIS A 68 -4.27 2.79 3.55
CA HIS A 68 -5.06 2.13 2.51
C HIS A 68 -4.54 0.75 2.14
N PHE A 69 -3.53 0.24 2.85
CA PHE A 69 -2.93 -1.05 2.55
C PHE A 69 -3.97 -2.17 2.63
N GLN A 70 -4.06 -2.94 1.54
CA GLN A 70 -5.01 -4.04 1.40
C GLN A 70 -4.35 -5.24 0.73
N THR A 71 -4.90 -6.41 1.02
CA THR A 71 -4.55 -7.65 0.33
C THR A 71 -5.35 -7.77 -0.96
N GLN A 72 -4.68 -8.16 -2.06
CA GLN A 72 -5.35 -8.45 -3.33
C GLN A 72 -6.43 -9.53 -3.15
N SER A 73 -7.63 -9.30 -3.70
CA SER A 73 -8.74 -10.26 -3.55
C SER A 73 -8.58 -11.51 -4.41
N GLU A 74 -7.91 -11.38 -5.55
CA GLU A 74 -7.61 -12.47 -6.47
C GLU A 74 -6.10 -12.52 -6.75
N PRO A 75 -5.50 -13.70 -7.04
CA PRO A 75 -4.07 -13.83 -7.34
C PRO A 75 -3.59 -12.96 -8.51
N ALA A 76 -4.47 -12.69 -9.48
CA ALA A 76 -4.20 -11.88 -10.66
C ALA A 76 -4.40 -10.37 -10.45
N TYR A 77 -4.97 -9.94 -9.32
CA TYR A 77 -5.41 -8.56 -9.07
C TYR A 77 -4.37 -7.67 -8.38
N CYS A 78 -3.11 -8.06 -8.31
CA CYS A 78 -2.07 -7.26 -7.65
C CYS A 78 -1.99 -5.81 -8.19
N GLY A 79 -2.14 -5.61 -9.49
CA GLY A 79 -2.16 -4.27 -10.10
C GLY A 79 -3.43 -3.47 -9.79
N LEU A 80 -4.60 -4.13 -9.71
CA LEU A 80 -5.86 -3.47 -9.32
C LEU A 80 -5.83 -3.08 -7.84
N ALA A 81 -5.37 -3.98 -6.97
CA ALA A 81 -5.23 -3.74 -5.54
C ALA A 81 -4.33 -2.53 -5.26
N THR A 82 -3.17 -2.52 -5.93
CA THR A 82 -2.17 -1.45 -5.82
C THR A 82 -2.70 -0.13 -6.36
N LEU A 83 -3.40 -0.15 -7.50
CA LEU A 83 -3.98 1.06 -8.07
C LEU A 83 -5.07 1.64 -7.16
N ALA A 84 -5.97 0.80 -6.63
CA ALA A 84 -6.97 1.24 -5.67
C ALA A 84 -6.32 1.87 -4.44
N MET A 85 -5.27 1.25 -3.86
CA MET A 85 -4.52 1.85 -2.73
C MET A 85 -4.03 3.26 -3.06
N VAL A 86 -3.40 3.45 -4.23
CA VAL A 86 -2.83 4.73 -4.64
C VAL A 86 -3.91 5.79 -4.89
N LEU A 87 -4.98 5.45 -5.62
CA LEU A 87 -6.07 6.40 -5.89
C LEU A 87 -6.74 6.88 -4.60
N ASN A 88 -6.87 5.97 -3.63
CA ASN A 88 -7.41 6.26 -2.32
C ASN A 88 -6.47 7.13 -1.47
N ALA A 89 -5.16 6.85 -1.50
CA ALA A 89 -4.15 7.68 -0.85
C ALA A 89 -4.11 9.10 -1.43
N LEU A 90 -4.34 9.25 -2.73
CA LEU A 90 -4.49 10.54 -3.41
C LEU A 90 -5.87 11.20 -3.20
N ALA A 91 -6.78 10.56 -2.44
CA ALA A 91 -8.13 11.02 -2.18
C ALA A 91 -8.94 11.34 -3.46
N ILE A 92 -8.72 10.58 -4.53
CA ILE A 92 -9.49 10.71 -5.78
C ILE A 92 -10.88 10.12 -5.57
N ASP A 93 -11.93 10.86 -5.91
CA ASP A 93 -13.32 10.37 -5.76
C ASP A 93 -13.68 9.41 -6.91
N PRO A 94 -14.08 8.16 -6.63
CA PRO A 94 -14.51 7.22 -7.67
C PRO A 94 -15.81 7.62 -8.36
N GLY A 95 -16.59 8.57 -7.80
CA GLY A 95 -17.89 8.97 -8.35
C GLY A 95 -18.96 7.88 -8.30
N ARG A 96 -18.62 6.71 -7.73
CA ARG A 96 -19.48 5.55 -7.52
C ARG A 96 -19.50 5.22 -6.02
N LYS A 97 -20.62 4.69 -5.51
CA LYS A 97 -20.72 4.27 -4.10
C LYS A 97 -19.98 2.95 -3.90
N TRP A 98 -19.25 2.84 -2.80
CA TRP A 98 -18.62 1.60 -2.37
C TRP A 98 -19.65 0.60 -1.80
N LYS A 99 -19.26 -0.67 -1.70
CA LYS A 99 -20.13 -1.83 -1.46
C LYS A 99 -21.00 -1.66 -0.20
N GLY A 100 -22.27 -1.28 -0.40
CA GLY A 100 -23.34 -1.38 0.59
C GLY A 100 -23.45 -0.25 1.62
N LEU A 101 -24.68 -0.02 2.10
CA LEU A 101 -24.97 0.88 3.22
C LEU A 101 -24.99 0.05 4.50
N LEU A 102 -24.13 0.36 5.47
CA LEU A 102 -24.16 -0.31 6.77
C LEU A 102 -25.31 0.29 7.59
N PHE A 103 -26.38 -0.48 7.77
CA PHE A 103 -27.46 -0.12 8.68
C PHE A 103 -27.07 -0.54 10.09
N ILE A 104 -26.73 0.43 10.95
CA ILE A 104 -26.55 0.18 12.38
C ILE A 104 -27.90 0.39 13.07
N PHE A 105 -28.44 -0.70 13.61
CA PHE A 105 -29.62 -0.65 14.48
C PHE A 105 -29.16 -0.50 15.93
N ILE A 106 -29.26 0.71 16.48
CA ILE A 106 -29.03 0.91 17.92
C ILE A 106 -30.36 0.77 18.64
N PHE A 107 -30.48 -0.30 19.44
CA PHE A 107 -31.58 -0.48 20.39
C PHE A 107 -31.27 0.31 21.66
N ILE A 108 -31.87 1.49 21.81
CA ILE A 108 -31.80 2.25 23.06
C ILE A 108 -33.06 1.92 23.87
N PRO A 109 -32.95 1.22 25.01
CA PRO A 109 -34.08 1.07 25.91
C PRO A 109 -34.35 2.42 26.57
N LEU A 110 -35.32 3.17 26.06
CA LEU A 110 -35.89 4.29 26.78
C LEU A 110 -36.73 3.72 27.94
N PHE A 111 -36.71 4.41 29.08
CA PHE A 111 -37.20 3.98 30.40
C PHE A 111 -38.69 3.57 30.48
N SER A 112 -39.41 3.60 29.36
CA SER A 112 -40.77 3.13 29.19
C SER A 112 -40.77 2.29 27.92
N PHE A 113 -41.42 1.12 27.91
CA PHE A 113 -41.47 0.04 26.88
C PHE A 113 -41.71 0.47 25.41
N VAL A 114 -40.99 1.46 24.89
CA VAL A 114 -41.05 2.01 23.56
C VAL A 114 -39.66 1.87 22.97
N THR A 115 -39.49 0.87 22.11
CA THR A 115 -38.27 0.73 21.31
C THR A 115 -38.21 1.89 20.31
N MET A 116 -37.25 2.80 20.48
CA MET A 116 -36.96 3.84 19.48
C MET A 116 -35.88 3.33 18.54
N PHE A 117 -36.23 3.08 17.27
CA PHE A 117 -35.27 2.73 16.24
C PHE A 117 -34.58 4.01 15.74
N ILE A 118 -33.32 4.24 16.14
CA ILE A 118 -32.50 5.27 15.51
C ILE A 118 -31.77 4.64 14.33
N PHE A 119 -32.15 5.06 13.11
CA PHE A 119 -31.38 4.77 11.90
C PHE A 119 -30.21 5.74 11.82
N TYR A 120 -29.00 5.30 12.17
CA TYR A 120 -27.79 6.03 11.81
C TYR A 120 -27.42 5.67 10.37
N LEU A 121 -27.70 6.59 9.44
CA LEU A 121 -27.11 6.53 8.09
C LEU A 121 -25.65 6.98 8.21
N LEU A 122 -24.73 6.02 8.42
CA LEU A 122 -23.35 6.25 8.05
C LEU A 122 -23.37 6.56 6.54
N GLY A 123 -22.91 7.76 6.17
CA GLY A 123 -23.00 8.26 4.80
C GLY A 123 -22.43 7.24 3.80
N PRO A 124 -22.94 7.21 2.55
CA PRO A 124 -22.49 6.24 1.55
C PRO A 124 -20.99 6.40 1.32
N TRP A 125 -20.21 5.46 1.82
CA TRP A 125 -18.76 5.42 1.66
C TRP A 125 -18.42 5.43 0.17
N ARG A 126 -17.54 6.34 -0.25
CA ARG A 126 -17.00 6.42 -1.62
C ARG A 126 -15.51 6.19 -1.52
N TRP A 127 -15.07 5.03 -2.00
CA TRP A 127 -13.70 4.56 -1.88
C TRP A 127 -13.42 3.59 -3.04
N TYR A 128 -12.24 3.64 -3.65
CA TYR A 128 -11.89 2.71 -4.73
C TYR A 128 -11.75 1.29 -4.19
N ASP A 129 -12.42 0.37 -4.88
CA ASP A 129 -12.30 -1.07 -4.75
C ASP A 129 -11.79 -1.64 -6.07
N GLU A 130 -11.13 -2.80 -6.03
CA GLU A 130 -10.68 -3.51 -7.23
C GLU A 130 -11.80 -3.70 -8.25
N SER A 131 -13.05 -3.91 -7.79
CA SER A 131 -14.21 -4.10 -8.66
C SER A 131 -14.68 -2.83 -9.39
N MET A 132 -14.14 -1.66 -9.08
CA MET A 132 -14.48 -0.39 -9.74
C MET A 132 -13.55 -0.04 -10.90
N LEU A 133 -12.45 -0.78 -11.07
CA LEU A 133 -11.39 -0.51 -12.02
C LEU A 133 -11.60 -1.30 -13.32
N ASP A 134 -12.72 -1.05 -13.99
CA ASP A 134 -13.25 -1.86 -15.09
C ASP A 134 -13.30 -1.16 -16.47
N CYS A 135 -12.77 0.07 -16.58
CA CYS A 135 -13.02 0.89 -17.77
C CYS A 135 -12.17 0.56 -19.00
N CYS A 136 -10.94 0.08 -18.84
CA CYS A 136 -10.03 -0.22 -19.96
C CYS A 136 -10.06 -1.70 -20.36
N GLU A 137 -10.36 -2.59 -19.42
CA GLU A 137 -10.30 -4.03 -19.63
C GLU A 137 -11.25 -4.72 -18.63
N PRO A 138 -12.06 -5.72 -19.06
CA PRO A 138 -13.03 -6.37 -18.19
C PRO A 138 -12.34 -7.19 -17.10
N LEU A 139 -12.91 -7.16 -15.90
CA LEU A 139 -12.35 -7.81 -14.71
C LEU A 139 -12.22 -9.34 -14.87
N GLU A 140 -13.14 -9.96 -15.60
CA GLU A 140 -13.13 -11.39 -15.89
C GLU A 140 -11.88 -11.80 -16.70
N LYS A 141 -11.45 -10.94 -17.63
CA LYS A 141 -10.22 -11.17 -18.40
C LYS A 141 -9.00 -10.97 -17.51
N ILE A 142 -8.97 -9.90 -16.72
CA ILE A 142 -7.86 -9.61 -15.79
C ILE A 142 -7.71 -10.75 -14.78
N LYS A 143 -8.81 -11.36 -14.34
CA LYS A 143 -8.77 -12.47 -13.39
C LYS A 143 -8.04 -13.69 -13.94
N VAL A 144 -8.11 -13.92 -15.25
CA VAL A 144 -7.50 -15.08 -15.91
C VAL A 144 -6.08 -14.76 -16.38
N GLU A 145 -5.87 -13.61 -17.02
CA GLU A 145 -4.61 -13.28 -17.71
C GLU A 145 -3.67 -12.40 -16.87
N GLY A 146 -4.18 -11.80 -15.79
CA GLY A 146 -3.49 -10.73 -15.08
C GLY A 146 -3.64 -9.38 -15.76
N ILE A 147 -2.85 -8.41 -15.31
CA ILE A 147 -2.90 -7.03 -15.78
C ILE A 147 -1.55 -6.58 -16.31
N THR A 148 -1.55 -5.88 -17.45
CA THR A 148 -0.33 -5.33 -18.05
C THR A 148 -0.01 -3.95 -17.49
N PHE A 149 1.26 -3.52 -17.59
CA PHE A 149 1.67 -2.16 -17.23
C PHE A 149 0.86 -1.08 -17.97
N GLY A 150 0.55 -1.31 -19.26
CA GLY A 150 -0.27 -0.39 -20.05
C GLY A 150 -1.71 -0.30 -19.53
N THR A 151 -2.31 -1.43 -19.17
CA THR A 151 -3.67 -1.47 -18.60
C THR A 151 -3.72 -0.71 -17.28
N VAL A 152 -2.74 -0.88 -16.37
CA VAL A 152 -2.69 -0.13 -15.10
C VAL A 152 -2.63 1.38 -15.36
N ALA A 153 -1.78 1.83 -16.28
CA ALA A 153 -1.69 3.24 -16.64
C ALA A 153 -3.01 3.79 -17.22
N CYS A 154 -3.67 3.02 -18.08
CA CYS A 154 -4.98 3.38 -18.64
C CYS A 154 -6.05 3.53 -17.56
N LEU A 155 -6.15 2.57 -16.63
CA LEU A 155 -7.11 2.60 -15.54
C LEU A 155 -6.88 3.81 -14.61
N ALA A 156 -5.61 4.13 -14.32
CA ALA A 156 -5.27 5.29 -13.51
C ALA A 156 -5.68 6.63 -14.19
N GLN A 157 -5.45 6.76 -15.50
CA GLN A 157 -5.89 7.94 -16.26
C GLN A 157 -7.41 8.04 -16.31
N CYS A 158 -8.08 6.93 -16.56
CA CYS A 158 -9.54 6.83 -16.59
C CYS A 158 -10.19 7.18 -15.24
N ALA A 159 -9.52 6.85 -14.12
CA ALA A 159 -9.90 7.24 -12.76
C ALA A 159 -9.67 8.74 -12.46
N GLY A 160 -9.05 9.48 -13.37
CA GLY A 160 -8.80 10.92 -13.24
C GLY A 160 -7.45 11.30 -12.63
N ALA A 161 -6.51 10.36 -12.48
CA ALA A 161 -5.16 10.66 -11.99
C ALA A 161 -4.26 11.24 -13.10
N GLU A 162 -3.33 12.13 -12.74
CA GLU A 162 -2.21 12.50 -13.62
C GLU A 162 -1.19 11.35 -13.64
N VAL A 163 -0.98 10.73 -14.81
CA VAL A 163 -0.13 9.54 -14.95
C VAL A 163 1.07 9.81 -15.85
N LYS A 164 2.26 9.51 -15.33
CA LYS A 164 3.52 9.47 -16.09
C LYS A 164 4.05 8.04 -16.12
N ALA A 165 4.02 7.43 -17.30
CA ALA A 165 4.39 6.04 -17.50
C ALA A 165 5.79 5.95 -18.13
N PHE A 166 6.73 5.33 -17.42
CA PHE A 166 8.10 5.12 -17.88
C PHE A 166 8.34 3.63 -18.09
N ARG A 167 8.68 3.24 -19.33
CA ARG A 167 9.13 1.87 -19.63
C ARG A 167 10.64 1.78 -19.53
N THR A 168 11.14 0.61 -19.15
CA THR A 168 12.57 0.36 -18.94
C THR A 168 13.45 0.61 -20.18
N ASN A 169 12.88 0.52 -21.39
CA ASN A 169 13.59 0.83 -22.64
C ASN A 169 13.60 2.32 -22.99
N GLN A 170 12.91 3.16 -22.22
CA GLN A 170 12.73 4.60 -22.46
C GLN A 170 13.28 5.47 -21.30
N SER A 171 13.76 4.86 -20.22
CA SER A 171 14.26 5.55 -19.02
C SER A 171 15.52 4.88 -18.49
N THR A 172 16.34 5.62 -17.77
CA THR A 172 17.54 5.10 -17.11
C THR A 172 17.27 4.72 -15.64
N ILE A 173 18.23 4.03 -15.01
CA ILE A 173 18.17 3.72 -13.58
C ILE A 173 18.26 4.98 -12.71
N ASP A 174 18.98 6.01 -13.17
CA ASP A 174 19.12 7.26 -12.44
C ASP A 174 17.83 8.09 -12.50
N ASP A 175 17.15 8.08 -13.66
CA ASP A 175 15.80 8.63 -13.77
C ASP A 175 14.85 7.92 -12.79
N PHE A 176 14.88 6.60 -12.74
CA PHE A 176 14.04 5.82 -11.81
C PHE A 176 14.30 6.22 -10.36
N ARG A 177 15.56 6.29 -9.92
CA ARG A 177 15.92 6.71 -8.55
C ARG A 177 15.43 8.12 -8.23
N ALA A 178 15.57 9.05 -9.16
CA ALA A 178 15.08 10.41 -8.99
C ALA A 178 13.54 10.44 -8.79
N HIS A 179 12.80 9.63 -9.55
CA HIS A 179 11.35 9.52 -9.39
C HIS A 179 10.94 8.86 -8.07
N VAL A 180 11.68 7.84 -7.62
CA VAL A 180 11.47 7.23 -6.30
C VAL A 180 11.62 8.28 -5.20
N ILE A 181 12.77 8.98 -5.15
CA ILE A 181 13.03 10.00 -4.12
C ILE A 181 11.94 11.07 -4.14
N LYS A 182 11.56 11.55 -5.34
CA LYS A 182 10.53 12.58 -5.49
C LYS A 182 9.18 12.12 -4.91
N CYS A 183 8.72 10.92 -5.23
CA CYS A 183 7.39 10.47 -4.83
C CYS A 183 7.35 9.85 -3.43
N THR A 184 8.47 9.45 -2.85
CA THR A 184 8.50 9.05 -1.42
C THR A 184 8.62 10.26 -0.48
N SER A 185 9.19 11.37 -0.95
CA SER A 185 9.29 12.64 -0.20
C SER A 185 8.07 13.56 -0.39
N SER A 186 7.00 13.06 -1.01
CA SER A 186 5.78 13.83 -1.32
C SER A 186 4.55 13.03 -0.91
N GLU A 187 3.52 13.73 -0.43
CA GLU A 187 2.25 13.10 -0.08
C GLU A 187 1.26 12.99 -1.27
N ASP A 188 1.47 13.80 -2.32
CA ASP A 188 0.54 13.91 -3.45
C ASP A 188 1.09 13.26 -4.74
N CYS A 189 2.22 12.56 -4.65
CA CYS A 189 2.76 11.73 -5.73
C CYS A 189 3.03 10.33 -5.19
N HIS A 190 2.60 9.31 -5.93
CA HIS A 190 2.95 7.94 -5.63
C HIS A 190 3.48 7.24 -6.87
N LEU A 191 4.38 6.28 -6.66
CA LEU A 191 5.01 5.50 -7.71
C LEU A 191 4.52 4.05 -7.64
N ILE A 192 4.02 3.53 -8.78
CA ILE A 192 3.68 2.11 -8.93
C ILE A 192 4.76 1.46 -9.81
N VAL A 193 5.30 0.32 -9.38
CA VAL A 193 6.35 -0.40 -10.10
C VAL A 193 5.80 -1.75 -10.56
N SER A 194 5.98 -2.05 -11.86
CA SER A 194 5.75 -3.38 -12.43
C SER A 194 7.10 -4.05 -12.64
N TYR A 195 7.28 -5.24 -12.06
CA TYR A 195 8.55 -5.96 -12.11
C TYR A 195 8.34 -7.47 -12.13
N HIS A 196 9.34 -8.17 -12.65
CA HIS A 196 9.38 -9.62 -12.61
C HIS A 196 9.99 -10.07 -11.26
N ARG A 197 9.36 -11.02 -10.56
CA ARG A 197 9.80 -11.45 -9.22
C ARG A 197 11.06 -12.34 -9.24
N LYS A 198 11.27 -13.13 -10.30
CA LYS A 198 12.38 -14.09 -10.43
C LYS A 198 13.79 -13.50 -10.20
N PRO A 199 14.19 -12.36 -10.80
CA PRO A 199 15.49 -11.72 -10.52
C PRO A 199 15.75 -11.40 -9.05
N PHE A 200 14.68 -11.27 -8.26
CA PHE A 200 14.73 -10.95 -6.84
C PHE A 200 14.61 -12.17 -5.93
N ASN A 201 14.67 -13.39 -6.49
CA ASN A 201 14.46 -14.64 -5.76
C ASN A 201 13.13 -14.70 -4.98
N GLN A 202 12.15 -13.91 -5.41
CA GLN A 202 10.79 -13.94 -4.90
C GLN A 202 10.01 -14.96 -5.71
N VAL A 203 9.73 -16.12 -5.13
CA VAL A 203 8.93 -17.19 -5.75
C VAL A 203 7.64 -17.40 -4.98
N TYR A 204 6.60 -17.83 -5.69
CA TYR A 204 5.41 -18.41 -5.05
C TYR A 204 5.85 -19.75 -4.46
N SER A 205 5.88 -19.84 -3.13
CA SER A 205 6.02 -21.11 -2.42
C SER A 205 4.75 -21.94 -2.55
#